data_AF-Q9AEA0-F1
#
_entry.id   AF-Q9AEA0-F1
#
_cell.length_a   1.000
_cell.length_b   1.000
_cell.length_c   1.000
_cell.angle_alpha   90.00
_cell.angle_beta   90.00
_cell.angle_gamma   90.00
#
_symmetry.space_group_name_H-M   'P 1'
#
loop_
_entity.id
_entity.type
_entity.pdbx_description
1 polymer ?
#
loop_
_entity_poly.entity_id
_entity_poly.type
_entity_poly.pdbx_seq_one_letter_code
_entity_poly.pdbx_strand_id
1 'polypeptide(L)' 'MVRKYFGTDGIRGKANEGAMTAETALRVGMAAGRVFRRGDHRHRVVIGKDTRLSGYMLEPALTAGFTSMGMDVF' A
#
# COMPACT_ATOMS: atom_id res chain seq x y z
N MET A 1 19.99 -7.69 10.09
CA MET A 1 19.54 -7.51 8.69
C MET A 1 18.84 -6.15 8.61
N VAL A 2 19.36 -5.18 7.85
CA VAL A 2 18.74 -3.85 7.74
C VAL A 2 17.40 -4.01 7.01
N ARG A 3 16.30 -3.51 7.59
CA ARG A 3 15.00 -3.56 6.94
C ARG A 3 15.02 -2.66 5.69
N LYS A 4 14.83 -3.25 4.50
CA LYS A 4 14.95 -2.54 3.20
C LYS A 4 13.78 -1.60 2.92
N TYR A 5 12.57 -1.96 3.34
CA TYR A 5 11.34 -1.21 3.02
C TYR A 5 10.67 -0.64 4.28
N PHE A 6 10.35 -1.47 5.26
CA PHE A 6 9.61 -1.06 6.46
C PHE A 6 10.54 -0.66 7.60
N GLY A 7 10.53 0.61 7.98
CA GLY A 7 11.15 1.11 9.23
C GLY A 7 10.30 0.81 10.46
N THR A 8 10.38 1.66 11.48
CA THR A 8 9.48 1.61 12.64
C THR A 8 8.06 2.04 12.26
N ASP A 9 7.94 3.12 11.48
CA ASP A 9 6.66 3.75 11.13
C ASP A 9 6.28 3.53 9.66
N GLY A 10 6.64 2.38 9.09
CA GLY A 10 6.35 2.05 7.69
C GLY A 10 7.43 2.46 6.69
N ILE A 11 7.04 2.58 5.42
CA ILE A 11 7.92 3.02 4.32
C ILE A 11 7.90 4.54 4.27
N ARG A 12 9.07 5.17 4.35
CA ARG A 12 9.21 6.63 4.40
C ARG A 12 10.30 7.10 3.46
N GLY A 13 10.18 8.34 2.99
CA GLY A 13 11.08 8.93 2.02
C GLY A 13 10.40 10.06 1.24
N LYS A 14 11.15 10.71 0.36
CA LYS A 14 10.60 11.68 -0.57
C LYS A 14 9.80 10.95 -1.64
N ALA A 15 8.61 11.46 -1.96
CA ALA A 15 7.77 10.87 -2.99
C ALA A 15 8.51 10.78 -4.33
N ASN A 16 8.32 9.68 -5.04
CA ASN A 16 9.00 9.32 -6.29
C ASN A 16 10.52 9.11 -6.19
N GLU A 17 11.05 8.94 -4.98
CA GLU A 17 12.45 8.61 -4.75
C GLU A 17 12.58 7.35 -3.90
N GLY A 18 13.66 6.58 -4.13
CA GLY A 18 13.96 5.37 -3.37
C GLY A 18 12.76 4.40 -3.32
N ALA A 19 12.30 4.09 -2.11
CA ALA A 19 11.18 3.19 -1.87
C ALA A 19 9.79 3.88 -1.85
N MET A 20 9.72 5.21 -1.95
CA MET A 20 8.44 5.95 -1.90
C MET A 20 7.89 6.21 -3.31
N THR A 21 7.78 5.16 -4.11
CA THR A 21 7.27 5.21 -5.49
C THR A 21 5.88 4.60 -5.62
N ALA A 22 5.14 4.99 -6.66
CA ALA A 22 3.85 4.37 -6.98
C ALA A 22 3.95 2.86 -7.21
N GLU A 23 5.02 2.39 -7.87
CA GLU A 23 5.26 0.97 -8.08
C GLU A 23 5.45 0.22 -6.75
N THR A 24 6.19 0.82 -5.81
CA THR A 24 6.37 0.23 -4.49
C THR A 24 5.02 0.18 -3.74
N ALA A 25 4.23 1.25 -3.80
CA ALA A 25 2.90 1.31 -3.19
C ALA A 25 1.96 0.23 -3.76
N LEU A 26 1.94 0.04 -5.08
CA LEU A 26 1.21 -1.04 -5.75
C LEU A 26 1.62 -2.41 -5.21
N ARG A 27 2.93 -2.69 -5.19
CA ARG A 27 3.48 -3.97 -4.71
C ARG A 27 3.20 -4.20 -3.23
N VAL A 28 3.18 -3.15 -2.41
CA VAL A 28 2.79 -3.21 -1.00
C VAL A 28 1.32 -3.58 -0.86
N GLY A 29 0.43 -2.97 -1.63
CA GLY A 29 -1.00 -3.33 -1.65
C GLY A 29 -1.21 -4.80 -2.02
N MET A 30 -0.50 -5.29 -3.05
CA MET A 30 -0.55 -6.71 -3.44
C MET A 30 -0.02 -7.65 -2.34
N ALA A 31 1.13 -7.30 -1.75
CA ALA A 31 1.75 -8.10 -0.70
C ALA A 31 0.86 -8.16 0.55
N ALA A 32 0.33 -7.01 0.98
CA ALA A 32 -0.60 -6.92 2.10
C ALA A 32 -1.88 -7.70 1.81
N GLY A 33 -2.47 -7.56 0.62
CA GLY A 33 -3.64 -8.34 0.21
C GLY A 33 -3.40 -9.84 0.27
N ARG A 34 -2.25 -10.32 -0.23
CA ARG A 34 -1.88 -11.74 -0.10
C ARG A 34 -1.76 -12.21 1.35
N VAL A 35 -1.22 -11.39 2.24
CA VAL A 35 -1.00 -11.74 3.64
C VAL A 35 -2.30 -11.72 4.45
N PHE A 36 -3.17 -10.73 4.20
CA PHE A 36 -4.37 -10.50 5.00
C PHE A 36 -5.64 -11.17 4.46
N ARG A 37 -5.62 -11.69 3.23
CA ARG A 37 -6.70 -12.52 2.67
C ARG A 37 -6.72 -13.91 3.34
N ARG A 38 -7.33 -14.00 4.52
CA ARG A 38 -7.40 -15.20 5.36
C ARG A 38 -8.79 -15.38 5.93
N GLY A 39 -9.27 -16.62 6.00
CA GLY A 39 -10.63 -16.94 6.45
C GLY A 39 -11.67 -16.79 5.35
N ASP A 40 -12.92 -17.15 5.65
CA ASP A 40 -14.04 -17.12 4.70
C ASP A 40 -14.98 -15.95 5.02
N HIS A 41 -14.57 -14.76 4.60
CA HIS A 41 -15.35 -13.53 4.71
C HIS A 41 -14.92 -12.53 3.63
N ARG A 42 -15.70 -11.45 3.43
CA ARG A 42 -15.25 -10.35 2.56
C ARG A 42 -14.04 -9.64 3.16
N HIS A 43 -13.00 -9.45 2.36
CA HIS A 43 -11.78 -8.75 2.78
C HIS A 43 -11.86 -7.29 2.37
N ARG A 44 -11.76 -6.40 3.35
CA ARG A 44 -11.95 -4.96 3.18
C ARG A 44 -10.70 -4.21 3.63
N VAL A 45 -10.39 -3.10 2.96
CA VAL A 45 -9.31 -2.18 3.32
C VAL A 45 -9.86 -0.77 3.32
N VAL A 46 -9.44 0.04 4.30
CA VAL A 46 -9.66 1.49 4.31
C VAL A 46 -8.32 2.18 4.09
N ILE A 47 -8.25 3.13 3.16
CA ILE A 47 -7.04 3.91 2.89
C ILE A 47 -7.22 5.34 3.39
N GLY A 48 -6.48 5.69 4.44
CA GLY A 48 -6.31 7.06 4.90
C GLY A 48 -5.11 7.73 4.25
N LYS A 49 -5.24 9.00 3.85
CA LYS A 49 -4.13 9.84 3.38
C LYS A 49 -4.15 11.21 4.04
N ASP A 50 -2.99 11.87 4.07
CA ASP A 50 -2.88 13.29 4.45
C ASP A 50 -3.18 14.23 3.25
N THR A 51 -2.85 15.52 3.41
CA THR A 51 -3.08 16.57 2.41
C THR A 51 -1.98 16.67 1.36
N ARG A 52 -0.96 15.81 1.37
CA ARG A 52 0.16 15.92 0.41
C ARG A 52 -0.27 15.57 -1.01
N LEU A 53 0.29 16.29 -1.97
CA LEU A 53 0.08 16.06 -3.41
C LEU A 53 0.43 14.62 -3.82
N SER A 54 1.46 14.03 -3.23
CA SER A 54 1.84 12.63 -3.49
C SER A 54 0.75 11.62 -3.14
N GLY A 55 -0.19 11.98 -2.25
CA GLY A 55 -1.32 11.13 -1.90
C GLY A 55 -2.19 10.76 -3.09
N TYR A 56 -2.39 11.68 -4.05
CA TYR A 56 -3.17 11.43 -5.28
C TYR A 56 -2.51 10.43 -6.24
N MET A 57 -1.27 10.05 -5.98
CA MET A 57 -0.56 9.01 -6.74
C MET A 57 -0.42 7.73 -5.92
N LEU A 58 -0.09 7.85 -4.63
CA LEU A 58 0.15 6.70 -3.75
C LEU A 58 -1.14 5.98 -3.37
N GLU A 59 -2.24 6.71 -3.11
CA GLU A 59 -3.52 6.10 -2.77
C GLU A 59 -4.07 5.26 -3.94
N PRO A 60 -4.16 5.78 -5.19
CA PRO A 60 -4.65 4.97 -6.30
C PRO A 60 -3.76 3.75 -6.59
N ALA A 61 -2.44 3.86 -6.38
CA ALA A 61 -1.53 2.74 -6.53
C ALA A 61 -1.79 1.64 -5.48
N LEU A 62 -2.01 2.02 -4.21
CA LEU A 62 -2.43 1.08 -3.16
C LEU A 62 -3.78 0.46 -3.48
N THR A 63 -4.75 1.26 -3.90
CA THR A 63 -6.09 0.81 -4.33
C THR A 63 -6.00 -0.22 -5.44
N ALA A 64 -5.19 0.03 -6.49
CA ALA A 64 -4.95 -0.93 -7.56
C ALA A 64 -4.30 -2.23 -7.05
N GLY A 65 -3.36 -2.11 -6.11
CA GLY A 65 -2.70 -3.27 -5.51
C GLY A 65 -3.67 -4.15 -4.72
N PHE A 66 -4.49 -3.54 -3.85
CA PHE A 66 -5.48 -4.25 -3.05
C PHE A 66 -6.60 -4.87 -3.89
N THR A 67 -7.14 -4.13 -4.86
CA THR A 67 -8.21 -4.63 -5.73
C THR A 67 -7.73 -5.79 -6.62
N SER A 68 -6.47 -5.76 -7.08
CA SER A 68 -5.87 -6.91 -7.81
C SER A 68 -5.80 -8.20 -6.99
N MET A 69 -5.83 -8.09 -5.65
CA MET A 69 -5.85 -9.23 -4.74
C MET A 69 -7.26 -9.63 -4.29
N GLY A 70 -8.30 -8.99 -4.86
CA GLY A 70 -9.70 -9.27 -4.55
C GLY A 70 -10.17 -8.66 -3.23
N MET A 71 -9.59 -7.54 -2.80
CA MET A 71 -10.07 -6.79 -1.63
C MET A 71 -11.00 -5.66 -2.05
N ASP A 72 -12.04 -5.42 -1.24
CA ASP A 72 -12.92 -4.26 -1.35
C ASP A 72 -12.23 -3.06 -0.67
N VAL A 73 -12.00 -1.97 -1.41
CA VAL A 73 -11.24 -0.79 -0.94
C VAL A 73 -12.17 0.40 -0.68
N PHE A 74 -11.95 1.11 0.42
CA PHE A 74 -12.71 2.27 0.90
C PHE A 74 -11.81 3.44 1.30
#